data_AF-F8F8S7-F1
#
_entry.id   AF-F8F8S7-F1
#
_cell.length_a   1.000
_cell.length_b   1.000
_cell.length_c   1.000
_cell.angle_alpha   90.00
_cell.angle_beta   90.00
_cell.angle_gamma   90.00
#
_symmetry.space_group_name_H-M   'P 1'
#
loop_
_entity.id
_entity.type
_entity.pdbx_description
1 polymer ?
#
loop_
_entity_poly.entity_id
_entity_poly.type
_entity_poly.pdbx_seq_one_letter_code
_entity_poly.pdbx_strand_id
1 'polypeptide(L)'
;MGTLTFVYDENHRSHTAELSLHGELEAGLFQQGIEALIDEFIAYIQRTGEDVYHLEILINGEVVEESAFWEEAIHRFGLVDLSAAYLNELLYRAKSVRPIWLDEENPAARQAALCLARHCAAYIPYYIRYINWHDMDYEVHEYKDIDELIKRYGWRRETLQLAASRAGIACGQQGIWQFEELAAGGGLRSYLEEHHLLHGFLFELFLEPYLLHYAEVLQRSAHLHWPLEYVLDTCSDLLGALAEPDSASALLDQCEARARNFYAEHQLMT
;
A
#
# COMPACT_ATOMS: atom_id res chain seq x y z
N MET A 1 26.09 15.29 8.49
CA MET A 1 25.35 15.94 7.39
C MET A 1 25.18 14.88 6.33
N GLY A 2 23.96 14.38 6.16
CA GLY A 2 23.64 13.51 5.02
C GLY A 2 23.79 14.30 3.74
N THR A 3 24.36 13.69 2.70
CA THR A 3 24.51 14.30 1.39
C THR A 3 23.86 13.36 0.38
N LEU A 4 22.93 13.88 -0.42
CA LEU A 4 22.35 13.12 -1.53
C LEU A 4 23.05 13.53 -2.83
N THR A 5 23.56 12.55 -3.57
CA THR A 5 24.14 12.79 -4.90
C THR A 5 23.32 12.07 -5.95
N PHE A 6 23.20 12.68 -7.13
CA PHE A 6 22.39 12.14 -8.21
C PHE A 6 23.26 11.94 -9.45
N VAL A 7 23.24 10.74 -10.00
CA VAL A 7 23.94 10.37 -11.23
C VAL A 7 22.91 9.84 -12.21
N TYR A 8 22.92 10.37 -13.43
CA TYR A 8 22.12 9.82 -14.53
C TYR A 8 23.03 8.95 -15.41
N ASP A 9 22.68 7.69 -15.59
CA ASP A 9 23.36 6.80 -16.51
C ASP A 9 22.66 6.80 -17.87
N GLU A 10 23.27 7.46 -18.86
CA GLU A 10 22.73 7.54 -20.21
C GLU A 10 22.57 6.18 -20.90
N ASN A 11 23.38 5.18 -20.53
CA ASN A 11 23.36 3.86 -21.17
C ASN A 11 22.17 3.03 -20.71
N HIS A 12 21.82 3.13 -19.42
CA HIS A 12 20.71 2.39 -18.81
C HIS A 12 19.45 3.24 -18.68
N ARG A 13 19.53 4.55 -18.99
CA ARG A 13 18.46 5.54 -18.78
C ARG A 13 17.89 5.49 -17.37
N SER A 14 18.78 5.33 -16.39
CA SER A 14 18.42 5.20 -14.99
C SER A 14 19.02 6.34 -14.17
N HIS A 15 18.32 6.69 -13.09
CA HIS A 15 18.72 7.73 -12.16
C HIS A 15 19.19 7.10 -10.86
N THR A 16 20.48 7.14 -10.57
CA THR A 16 21.01 6.71 -9.27
C THR A 16 20.99 7.89 -8.30
N ALA A 17 20.36 7.70 -7.15
CA ALA A 17 20.42 8.56 -5.99
C ALA A 17 21.26 7.87 -4.91
N GLU A 18 22.37 8.48 -4.53
CA GLU A 18 23.25 7.98 -3.48
C GLU A 18 23.07 8.85 -2.22
N LEU A 19 22.53 8.27 -1.16
CA LEU A 19 22.44 8.88 0.16
C LEU A 19 23.65 8.50 1.00
N SER A 20 24.58 9.44 1.14
CA SER A 20 25.81 9.26 1.92
C SER A 20 25.68 9.90 3.31
N LEU A 21 25.75 9.06 4.36
CA LEU A 21 25.66 9.44 5.77
C LEU A 21 27.00 9.16 6.49
N HIS A 22 27.49 10.14 7.23
CA HIS A 22 28.73 10.02 8.02
C HIS A 22 28.49 10.44 9.46
N GLY A 23 28.85 9.57 10.40
CA GLY A 23 28.71 9.85 11.83
C GLY A 23 28.54 8.60 12.68
N GLU A 24 28.29 8.82 13.98
CA GLU A 24 27.93 7.75 14.90
C GLU A 24 26.54 7.21 14.59
N LEU A 25 26.32 5.91 14.83
CA LEU A 25 25.03 5.25 14.63
C LEU A 25 24.05 5.64 15.74
N GLU A 26 23.53 6.87 15.64
CA GLU A 26 22.58 7.46 16.57
C GLU A 26 21.37 8.05 15.83
N ALA A 27 20.29 8.35 16.56
CA ALA A 27 19.03 8.85 15.98
C ALA A 27 19.23 10.06 15.04
N GLY A 28 20.15 10.97 15.39
CA GLY A 28 20.43 12.16 14.58
C GLY A 28 20.98 11.85 13.19
N LEU A 29 21.69 10.73 13.01
CA LEU A 29 22.20 10.30 11.70
C LEU A 29 21.06 9.84 10.79
N PHE A 30 20.18 8.98 11.30
CA PHE A 30 19.03 8.47 10.55
C PHE A 30 18.00 9.57 10.28
N GLN A 31 17.78 10.48 11.23
CA GLN A 31 16.94 11.66 11.01
C GLN A 31 17.42 12.49 9.81
N GLN A 32 18.72 12.80 9.74
CA GLN A 32 19.30 13.52 8.59
C GLN A 32 19.10 12.76 7.28
N GLY A 33 19.22 11.42 7.30
CA GLY A 33 18.96 10.61 6.12
C GLY A 33 17.53 10.70 5.64
N ILE A 34 16.55 10.58 6.54
CA ILE A 34 15.13 10.67 6.18
C ILE A 34 14.78 12.09 5.70
N GLU A 35 15.29 13.13 6.36
CA GLU A 35 15.12 14.52 5.94
C GLU A 35 15.67 14.73 4.52
N ALA A 36 16.86 14.21 4.20
CA ALA A 36 17.42 14.28 2.85
C ALA A 36 16.57 13.53 1.82
N LEU A 37 16.01 12.36 2.16
CA LEU A 37 15.08 11.66 1.28
C LEU A 37 13.81 12.49 1.01
N ILE A 38 13.28 13.17 2.04
CA ILE A 38 12.10 14.03 1.90
C ILE A 38 12.40 15.26 1.05
N ASP A 39 13.45 16.00 1.40
CA ASP A 39 13.70 17.33 0.84
C ASP A 39 14.41 17.28 -0.52
N GLU A 40 15.26 16.28 -0.74
CA GLU A 40 16.10 16.21 -1.94
C GLU A 40 15.64 15.10 -2.89
N PHE A 41 15.46 13.86 -2.40
CA PHE A 41 15.12 12.73 -3.28
C PHE A 41 13.71 12.86 -3.88
N ILE A 42 12.70 13.15 -3.06
CA ILE A 42 11.33 13.38 -3.56
C ILE A 42 11.28 14.58 -4.50
N ALA A 43 11.98 15.67 -4.17
CA ALA A 43 12.07 16.85 -5.05
C ALA A 43 12.74 16.51 -6.39
N TYR A 44 13.74 15.63 -6.39
CA TYR A 44 14.39 15.16 -7.60
C TYR A 44 13.43 14.36 -8.49
N ILE A 45 12.72 13.39 -7.91
CA ILE A 45 11.70 12.59 -8.61
C ILE A 45 10.68 13.49 -9.30
N GLN A 46 10.19 14.51 -8.59
CA GLN A 46 9.22 15.47 -9.16
C GLN A 46 9.79 16.25 -10.35
N ARG A 47 11.09 16.54 -10.34
CA ARG A 47 11.74 17.32 -11.38
C ARG A 47 12.01 16.50 -12.64
N THR A 48 12.39 15.23 -12.48
CA THR A 48 12.69 14.33 -13.60
C THR A 48 11.42 13.71 -14.19
N GLY A 49 10.45 13.34 -13.34
CA GLY A 49 9.20 12.74 -13.77
C GLY A 49 9.34 11.30 -14.30
N GLU A 50 10.51 10.70 -14.17
CA GLU A 50 10.76 9.28 -14.48
C GLU A 50 10.13 8.38 -13.41
N ASP A 51 9.92 7.12 -13.75
CA ASP A 51 9.34 6.09 -12.88
C ASP A 51 10.38 5.14 -12.25
N VAL A 52 11.63 5.14 -12.74
CA VAL A 52 12.71 4.25 -12.24
C VAL A 52 13.91 5.05 -11.73
N TYR A 53 14.32 4.74 -10.49
CA TYR A 53 15.51 5.27 -9.82
C TYR A 53 16.27 4.11 -9.18
N HIS A 54 17.52 4.29 -8.81
CA HIS A 54 18.28 3.38 -7.96
C HIS A 54 18.68 4.15 -6.70
N LEU A 55 18.22 3.71 -5.53
CA LEU A 55 18.58 4.34 -4.26
C LEU A 55 19.65 3.51 -3.56
N GLU A 56 20.85 4.06 -3.43
CA GLU A 56 21.92 3.48 -2.64
C GLU A 56 22.09 4.27 -1.35
N ILE A 57 22.08 3.57 -0.20
CA ILE A 57 22.28 4.18 1.12
C ILE A 57 23.66 3.77 1.62
N LEU A 58 24.54 4.74 1.86
CA LEU A 58 25.85 4.51 2.44
C LEU A 58 25.90 5.10 3.84
N ILE A 59 26.33 4.27 4.81
CA ILE A 59 26.62 4.72 6.16
C ILE A 59 28.10 4.47 6.44
N ASN A 60 28.84 5.54 6.72
CA ASN A 60 30.29 5.50 6.94
C ASN A 60 31.06 4.83 5.78
N GLY A 61 30.55 4.97 4.55
CA GLY A 61 31.15 4.43 3.33
C GLY A 61 30.80 2.97 3.03
N GLU A 62 29.96 2.33 3.85
CA GLU A 62 29.45 0.99 3.61
C GLU A 62 28.02 1.04 3.08
N VAL A 63 27.71 0.25 2.06
CA VAL A 63 26.35 0.11 1.52
C VAL A 63 25.48 -0.61 2.54
N VAL A 64 24.33 -0.01 2.84
CA VAL A 64 23.34 -0.52 3.78
C VAL A 64 22.04 -0.81 3.00
N GLU A 65 21.47 -1.98 3.23
CA GLU A 65 20.17 -2.32 2.65
C GLU A 65 19.07 -1.37 3.16
N GLU A 66 18.13 -1.03 2.29
CA GLU A 66 17.01 -0.13 2.64
C GLU A 66 16.21 -0.65 3.84
N SER A 67 15.99 -1.97 3.91
CA SER A 67 15.35 -2.66 5.03
C SER A 67 16.06 -2.37 6.35
N ALA A 68 17.38 -2.56 6.41
CA ALA A 68 18.20 -2.33 7.60
C ALA A 68 18.20 -0.84 8.02
N PHE A 69 18.20 0.08 7.05
CA PHE A 69 18.09 1.51 7.33
C PHE A 69 16.78 1.85 8.04
N TRP A 70 15.64 1.39 7.52
CA TRP A 70 14.33 1.67 8.11
C TRP A 70 14.07 0.93 9.43
N GLU A 71 14.58 -0.29 9.58
CA GLU A 71 14.52 -1.04 10.85
C GLU A 71 15.25 -0.28 11.97
N GLU A 72 16.47 0.19 11.72
CA GLU A 72 17.22 1.00 12.68
C GLU A 72 16.48 2.32 12.99
N ALA A 73 16.05 3.06 11.96
CA ALA A 73 15.37 4.34 12.15
C ALA A 73 14.08 4.22 12.99
N ILE A 74 13.23 3.24 12.69
CA ILE A 74 11.90 3.12 13.28
C ILE A 74 11.93 2.31 14.58
N HIS A 75 12.53 1.12 14.56
CA HIS A 75 12.43 0.19 15.70
C HIS A 75 13.47 0.47 16.78
N ARG A 76 14.66 0.96 16.42
CA ARG A 76 15.70 1.28 17.39
C ARG A 76 15.64 2.73 17.84
N PHE A 77 15.49 3.68 16.92
CA PHE A 77 15.55 5.12 17.23
C PHE A 77 14.19 5.80 17.35
N GLY A 78 13.09 5.11 17.02
CA GLY A 78 11.75 5.63 17.24
C GLY A 78 11.37 6.79 16.32
N LEU A 79 11.97 6.90 15.13
CA LEU A 79 11.72 7.97 14.16
C LEU A 79 10.39 7.80 13.39
N VAL A 80 9.37 7.27 14.07
CA VAL A 80 8.09 6.83 13.48
C VAL A 80 7.37 7.96 12.75
N ASP A 81 7.25 9.13 13.37
CA ASP A 81 6.56 10.29 12.77
C ASP A 81 7.28 10.80 11.52
N LEU A 82 8.61 10.80 11.53
CA LEU A 82 9.41 11.26 10.41
C LEU A 82 9.38 10.24 9.25
N SER A 83 9.42 8.95 9.54
CA SER A 83 9.22 7.89 8.54
C SER A 83 7.81 7.93 7.93
N ALA A 84 6.79 8.21 8.74
CA ALA A 84 5.43 8.41 8.24
C ALA A 84 5.31 9.67 7.38
N ALA A 85 6.03 10.74 7.72
CA ALA A 85 6.13 11.95 6.90
C ALA A 85 6.77 11.63 5.54
N TYR A 86 7.88 10.88 5.52
CA TYR A 86 8.50 10.43 4.26
C TYR A 86 7.53 9.69 3.36
N LEU A 87 6.82 8.69 3.90
CA LEU A 87 5.84 7.92 3.14
C LEU A 87 4.71 8.81 2.60
N ASN A 88 4.18 9.71 3.45
CA ASN A 88 3.16 10.65 3.02
C ASN A 88 3.63 11.53 1.87
N GLU A 89 4.81 12.12 2.01
CA GLU A 89 5.34 13.02 0.99
C GLU A 89 5.61 12.26 -0.31
N LEU A 90 6.12 11.04 -0.25
CA LEU A 90 6.33 10.25 -1.47
C LEU A 90 4.99 9.92 -2.16
N LEU A 91 4.01 9.41 -1.42
CA LEU A 91 2.69 9.05 -1.97
C LEU A 91 1.89 10.26 -2.49
N TYR A 92 2.00 11.43 -1.84
CA TYR A 92 1.23 12.63 -2.23
C TYR A 92 1.96 13.51 -3.23
N ARG A 93 3.27 13.74 -3.05
CA ARG A 93 4.03 14.70 -3.86
C ARG A 93 4.58 14.11 -5.14
N ALA A 94 4.81 12.80 -5.22
CA ALA A 94 5.22 12.18 -6.47
C ALA A 94 4.27 12.55 -7.61
N LYS A 95 2.94 12.67 -7.33
CA LYS A 95 1.90 12.96 -8.33
C LYS A 95 2.06 12.14 -9.63
N SER A 96 2.76 11.02 -9.55
CA SER A 96 3.03 10.17 -10.69
C SER A 96 1.79 9.31 -10.89
N VAL A 97 1.36 9.19 -12.14
CA VAL A 97 0.29 8.27 -12.54
C VAL A 97 0.76 6.81 -12.40
N ARG A 98 2.03 6.60 -12.03
CA ARG A 98 2.73 5.32 -11.94
C ARG A 98 3.52 5.22 -10.64
N PRO A 99 3.71 4.03 -10.06
CA PRO A 99 4.61 3.84 -8.94
C PRO A 99 6.03 4.28 -9.27
N ILE A 100 6.80 4.61 -8.22
CA ILE A 100 8.23 4.85 -8.32
C ILE A 100 8.94 3.55 -7.98
N TRP A 101 9.84 3.11 -8.85
CA TRP A 101 10.60 1.88 -8.71
C TRP A 101 12.05 2.20 -8.33
N LEU A 102 12.60 1.48 -7.35
CA LEU A 102 14.00 1.54 -6.95
C LEU A 102 14.86 0.49 -7.67
N ASP A 103 14.23 -0.56 -8.16
CA ASP A 103 14.79 -1.57 -9.06
C ASP A 103 13.63 -2.33 -9.74
N GLU A 104 13.93 -3.46 -10.40
CA GLU A 104 12.94 -4.27 -11.13
C GLU A 104 11.87 -4.93 -10.22
N GLU A 105 12.11 -5.03 -8.91
CA GLU A 105 11.27 -5.76 -7.95
C GLU A 105 10.91 -4.95 -6.70
N ASN A 106 11.53 -3.78 -6.47
CA ASN A 106 11.39 -3.00 -5.25
C ASN A 106 10.80 -1.61 -5.54
N PRO A 107 9.48 -1.41 -5.38
CA PRO A 107 8.90 -0.08 -5.40
C PRO A 107 9.36 0.74 -4.18
N ALA A 108 9.52 2.04 -4.39
CA ALA A 108 9.90 2.96 -3.35
C ALA A 108 8.88 2.94 -2.19
N ALA A 109 9.34 3.29 -0.99
CA ALA A 109 8.57 3.30 0.26
C ALA A 109 8.14 1.94 0.83
N ARG A 110 8.29 0.82 0.11
CA ARG A 110 7.87 -0.49 0.60
C ARG A 110 8.43 -0.79 2.00
N GLN A 111 9.74 -0.66 2.16
CA GLN A 111 10.42 -0.98 3.43
C GLN A 111 10.03 -0.04 4.56
N ALA A 112 9.91 1.27 4.28
CA ALA A 112 9.42 2.24 5.26
C ALA A 112 8.01 1.89 5.75
N ALA A 113 7.09 1.61 4.81
CA ALA A 113 5.70 1.29 5.11
C ALA A 113 5.58 -0.02 5.91
N LEU A 114 6.33 -1.06 5.53
CA LEU A 114 6.34 -2.34 6.22
C LEU A 114 6.94 -2.20 7.62
N CYS A 115 8.06 -1.49 7.79
CA CYS A 115 8.67 -1.28 9.10
C CYS A 115 7.75 -0.50 10.05
N LEU A 116 7.04 0.51 9.55
CA LEU A 116 5.99 1.21 10.31
C LEU A 116 4.90 0.22 10.76
N ALA A 117 4.35 -0.56 9.83
CA ALA A 117 3.31 -1.54 10.14
C ALA A 117 3.78 -2.63 11.12
N ARG A 118 5.03 -3.09 11.04
CA ARG A 118 5.65 -4.02 11.99
C ARG A 118 5.89 -3.42 13.39
N HIS A 119 6.04 -2.09 13.47
CA HIS A 119 6.25 -1.40 14.74
C HIS A 119 4.99 -1.41 15.61
N CYS A 120 3.83 -1.06 15.05
CA CYS A 120 2.54 -1.13 15.74
C CYS A 120 1.38 -1.26 14.74
N ALA A 121 0.34 -2.03 15.11
CA ALA A 121 -0.85 -2.22 14.28
C ALA A 121 -1.53 -0.89 13.86
N ALA A 122 -1.44 0.15 14.70
CA ALA A 122 -1.96 1.48 14.41
C ALA A 122 -1.32 2.12 13.16
N TYR A 123 -0.17 1.61 12.70
CA TYR A 123 0.53 2.06 11.51
C TYR A 123 0.29 1.19 10.27
N ILE A 124 -0.46 0.08 10.35
CA ILE A 124 -0.90 -0.70 9.17
C ILE A 124 -1.60 0.17 8.11
N PRO A 125 -2.40 1.21 8.46
CA PRO A 125 -2.98 2.10 7.45
C PRO A 125 -1.97 2.75 6.50
N TYR A 126 -0.71 2.94 6.92
CA TYR A 126 0.36 3.41 6.05
C TYR A 126 0.76 2.37 5.01
N TYR A 127 0.84 1.09 5.40
CA TYR A 127 1.09 -0.01 4.46
C TYR A 127 -0.08 -0.21 3.49
N ILE A 128 -1.33 -0.09 3.97
CA ILE A 128 -2.53 -0.11 3.11
C ILE A 128 -2.46 0.98 2.03
N ARG A 129 -2.08 2.20 2.42
CA ARG A 129 -1.93 3.30 1.47
C ARG A 129 -0.81 3.06 0.46
N TYR A 130 0.28 2.42 0.87
CA TYR A 130 1.33 1.99 -0.03
C TYR A 130 0.82 0.96 -1.05
N ILE A 131 0.21 -0.15 -0.63
CA ILE A 131 -0.26 -1.19 -1.57
C ILE A 131 -1.39 -0.70 -2.49
N ASN A 132 -2.19 0.28 -2.05
CA ASN A 132 -3.21 0.89 -2.91
C ASN A 132 -2.65 1.90 -3.92
N TRP A 133 -1.43 2.37 -3.70
CA TRP A 133 -0.70 3.24 -4.63
C TRP A 133 0.22 2.43 -5.54
N HIS A 134 0.77 1.33 -5.04
CA HIS A 134 1.63 0.43 -5.76
C HIS A 134 0.87 -0.33 -6.86
N ASP A 135 1.57 -0.66 -7.94
CA ASP A 135 1.06 -1.52 -8.99
C ASP A 135 1.20 -2.98 -8.56
N MET A 136 0.16 -3.47 -7.87
CA MET A 136 0.10 -4.84 -7.35
C MET A 136 0.06 -5.90 -8.46
N ASP A 137 -0.11 -5.52 -9.74
CA ASP A 137 0.09 -6.46 -10.86
C ASP A 137 1.57 -6.82 -11.06
N TYR A 138 2.48 -6.16 -10.35
CA TYR A 138 3.91 -6.47 -10.30
C TYR A 138 4.39 -6.77 -8.88
N GLU A 139 3.49 -7.23 -8.00
CA GLU A 139 3.87 -7.61 -6.63
C GLU A 139 4.89 -8.75 -6.60
N VAL A 140 5.84 -8.68 -5.67
CA VAL A 140 6.89 -9.71 -5.50
C VAL A 140 6.90 -10.22 -4.06
N HIS A 141 6.66 -9.33 -3.09
CA HIS A 141 6.81 -9.62 -1.68
C HIS A 141 5.60 -9.22 -0.84
N GLU A 142 4.71 -8.39 -1.39
CA GLU A 142 3.56 -7.79 -0.71
C GLU A 142 2.63 -8.86 -0.13
N TYR A 143 2.41 -9.97 -0.85
CA TYR A 143 1.64 -11.08 -0.31
C TYR A 143 2.24 -11.64 1.00
N LYS A 144 3.58 -11.79 1.09
CA LYS A 144 4.24 -12.27 2.31
C LYS A 144 4.15 -11.25 3.43
N ASP A 145 4.28 -9.98 3.10
CA ASP A 145 4.17 -8.87 4.05
C ASP A 145 2.77 -8.83 4.67
N ILE A 146 1.72 -8.97 3.86
CA ILE A 146 0.31 -9.02 4.31
C ILE A 146 0.10 -10.20 5.26
N ASP A 147 0.57 -11.38 4.87
CA ASP A 147 0.55 -12.59 5.67
C ASP A 147 1.24 -12.39 7.03
N GLU A 148 2.43 -11.80 7.02
CA GLU A 148 3.19 -11.54 8.23
C GLU A 148 2.45 -10.58 9.16
N LEU A 149 1.92 -9.46 8.64
CA LEU A 149 1.20 -8.48 9.43
C LEU A 149 -0.06 -9.07 10.06
N ILE A 150 -0.81 -9.88 9.32
CA ILE A 150 -2.00 -10.58 9.83
C ILE A 150 -1.59 -11.62 10.89
N LYS A 151 -0.56 -12.43 10.63
CA LYS A 151 -0.04 -13.42 11.60
C LYS A 151 0.47 -12.75 12.88
N ARG A 152 1.09 -11.57 12.77
CA ARG A 152 1.67 -10.83 13.90
C ARG A 152 0.60 -10.21 14.81
N TYR A 153 -0.43 -9.61 14.24
CA TYR A 153 -1.43 -8.84 15.00
C TYR A 153 -2.77 -9.56 15.20
N GLY A 154 -2.99 -10.67 14.50
CA GLY A 154 -4.27 -11.36 14.43
C GLY A 154 -5.33 -10.52 13.74
N TRP A 155 -6.58 -10.98 13.81
CA TRP A 155 -7.73 -10.23 13.29
C TRP A 155 -8.12 -9.10 14.22
N ARG A 156 -8.15 -7.90 13.66
CA ARG A 156 -8.53 -6.64 14.29
C ARG A 156 -8.86 -5.62 13.19
N ARG A 157 -9.38 -4.45 13.56
CA ARG A 157 -9.84 -3.44 12.58
C ARG A 157 -8.81 -3.17 11.47
N GLU A 158 -7.55 -2.99 11.84
CA GLU A 158 -6.48 -2.62 10.92
C GLU A 158 -6.10 -3.77 9.96
N THR A 159 -6.08 -5.03 10.44
CA THR A 159 -5.82 -6.20 9.58
C THR A 159 -7.04 -6.61 8.76
N LEU A 160 -8.26 -6.31 9.24
CA LEU A 160 -9.48 -6.42 8.43
C LEU A 160 -9.47 -5.41 7.28
N GLN A 161 -9.06 -4.17 7.53
CA GLN A 161 -8.86 -3.17 6.47
C GLN A 161 -7.82 -3.62 5.45
N LEU A 162 -6.72 -4.21 5.91
CA LEU A 162 -5.69 -4.76 5.03
C LEU A 162 -6.23 -5.88 4.13
N ALA A 163 -6.97 -6.83 4.71
CA ALA A 163 -7.61 -7.91 3.96
C ALA A 163 -8.64 -7.39 2.93
N ALA A 164 -9.45 -6.40 3.32
CA ALA A 164 -10.41 -5.76 2.42
C ALA A 164 -9.72 -5.04 1.25
N SER A 165 -8.64 -4.31 1.53
CA SER A 165 -7.83 -3.65 0.50
C SER A 165 -7.24 -4.67 -0.48
N ARG A 166 -6.70 -5.77 0.06
CA ARG A 166 -6.11 -6.86 -0.72
C ARG A 166 -7.13 -7.58 -1.59
N ALA A 167 -8.39 -7.67 -1.17
CA ALA A 167 -9.44 -8.29 -1.97
C ALA A 167 -9.98 -7.38 -3.09
N GLY A 168 -9.69 -6.08 -3.03
CA GLY A 168 -10.27 -5.06 -3.92
C GLY A 168 -9.21 -4.19 -4.57
N ILE A 169 -8.96 -3.02 -3.98
CA ILE A 169 -8.11 -1.96 -4.55
C ILE A 169 -6.70 -2.46 -4.87
N ALA A 170 -6.12 -3.27 -3.97
CA ALA A 170 -4.77 -3.82 -4.07
C ALA A 170 -4.80 -5.33 -4.43
N CYS A 171 -5.75 -5.74 -5.28
CA CYS A 171 -5.90 -7.14 -5.67
C CYS A 171 -4.67 -7.68 -6.39
N GLY A 172 -4.18 -7.04 -7.44
CA GLY A 172 -2.96 -7.47 -8.12
C GLY A 172 -3.02 -8.93 -8.63
N GLN A 173 -1.85 -9.54 -8.79
CA GLN A 173 -1.75 -10.91 -9.34
C GLN A 173 -2.31 -12.00 -8.42
N GLN A 174 -2.11 -11.86 -7.10
CA GLN A 174 -2.41 -12.92 -6.13
C GLN A 174 -3.56 -12.57 -5.18
N GLY A 175 -4.19 -11.40 -5.29
CA GLY A 175 -5.09 -10.87 -4.25
C GLY A 175 -6.31 -11.72 -3.98
N ILE A 176 -7.01 -12.17 -5.03
CA ILE A 176 -8.22 -12.99 -4.82
C ILE A 176 -7.86 -14.34 -4.19
N TRP A 177 -6.81 -14.99 -4.69
CA TRP A 177 -6.32 -16.27 -4.15
C TRP A 177 -5.86 -16.14 -2.71
N GLN A 178 -5.10 -15.10 -2.40
CA GLN A 178 -4.67 -14.83 -1.03
C GLN A 178 -5.86 -14.50 -0.13
N PHE A 179 -6.85 -13.75 -0.62
CA PHE A 179 -8.05 -13.44 0.15
C PHE A 179 -8.86 -14.71 0.49
N GLU A 180 -9.03 -15.61 -0.47
CA GLU A 180 -9.65 -16.93 -0.24
C GLU A 180 -8.88 -17.74 0.81
N GLU A 181 -7.55 -17.74 0.77
CA GLU A 181 -6.72 -18.37 1.80
C GLU A 181 -6.92 -17.71 3.17
N LEU A 182 -6.95 -16.38 3.25
CA LEU A 182 -7.21 -15.66 4.49
C LEU A 182 -8.62 -15.96 5.04
N ALA A 183 -9.62 -16.05 4.17
CA ALA A 183 -11.01 -16.40 4.48
C ALA A 183 -11.11 -17.80 5.09
N ALA A 184 -10.62 -18.81 4.38
CA ALA A 184 -10.79 -20.22 4.75
C ALA A 184 -9.70 -20.71 5.71
N GLY A 185 -8.43 -20.54 5.35
CA GLY A 185 -7.27 -21.04 6.10
C GLY A 185 -6.76 -20.07 7.18
N GLY A 186 -6.87 -18.77 6.94
CA GLY A 186 -6.45 -17.71 7.87
C GLY A 186 -7.47 -17.39 8.97
N GLY A 187 -8.67 -17.97 8.92
CA GLY A 187 -9.71 -17.81 9.94
C GLY A 187 -10.45 -16.47 9.90
N LEU A 188 -10.31 -15.68 8.83
CA LEU A 188 -11.06 -14.41 8.68
C LEU A 188 -12.56 -14.66 8.72
N ARG A 189 -13.06 -15.66 8.00
CA ARG A 189 -14.48 -15.99 7.98
C ARG A 189 -15.01 -16.30 9.38
N SER A 190 -14.36 -17.22 10.09
CA SER A 190 -14.73 -17.58 11.46
C SER A 190 -14.72 -16.38 12.40
N TYR A 191 -13.72 -15.50 12.27
CA TYR A 191 -13.63 -14.29 13.07
C TYR A 191 -14.79 -13.32 12.79
N LEU A 192 -15.13 -13.09 11.51
CA LEU A 192 -16.26 -12.22 11.14
C LEU A 192 -17.60 -12.79 11.62
N GLU A 193 -17.77 -14.11 11.58
CA GLU A 193 -18.96 -14.80 12.08
C GLU A 193 -19.07 -14.70 13.61
N GLU A 194 -18.01 -15.04 14.35
CA GLU A 194 -17.96 -15.01 15.82
C GLU A 194 -18.23 -13.61 16.39
N HIS A 195 -17.72 -12.58 15.71
CA HIS A 195 -17.85 -11.19 16.15
C HIS A 195 -19.00 -10.42 15.47
N HIS A 196 -19.80 -11.08 14.61
CA HIS A 196 -20.89 -10.46 13.86
C HIS A 196 -20.46 -9.24 13.02
N LEU A 197 -19.28 -9.33 12.40
CA LEU A 197 -18.63 -8.22 11.69
C LEU A 197 -18.80 -8.27 10.16
N LEU A 198 -19.40 -9.32 9.59
CA LEU A 198 -19.50 -9.51 8.14
C LEU A 198 -20.08 -8.28 7.41
N HIS A 199 -21.18 -7.72 7.93
CA HIS A 199 -21.81 -6.55 7.33
C HIS A 199 -20.89 -5.32 7.38
N GLY A 200 -20.25 -5.05 8.53
CA GLY A 200 -19.30 -3.94 8.66
C GLY A 200 -18.07 -4.12 7.77
N PHE A 201 -17.54 -5.33 7.68
CA PHE A 201 -16.43 -5.66 6.78
C PHE A 201 -16.80 -5.38 5.32
N LEU A 202 -17.91 -5.94 4.85
CA LEU A 202 -18.33 -5.82 3.46
C LEU A 202 -18.63 -4.38 3.06
N PHE A 203 -19.36 -3.63 3.88
CA PHE A 203 -19.83 -2.31 3.48
C PHE A 203 -18.88 -1.18 3.87
N GLU A 204 -18.32 -1.20 5.08
CA GLU A 204 -17.50 -0.09 5.60
C GLU A 204 -16.02 -0.24 5.26
N LEU A 205 -15.51 -1.48 5.25
CA LEU A 205 -14.08 -1.73 5.02
C LEU A 205 -13.76 -2.06 3.56
N PHE A 206 -14.72 -2.66 2.84
CA PHE A 206 -14.55 -3.05 1.45
C PHE A 206 -15.30 -2.11 0.48
N LEU A 207 -16.65 -2.19 0.41
CA LEU A 207 -17.41 -1.61 -0.70
C LEU A 207 -17.30 -0.09 -0.79
N GLU A 208 -17.44 0.62 0.33
CA GLU A 208 -17.36 2.09 0.34
C GLU A 208 -15.96 2.60 -0.06
N PRO A 209 -14.86 2.13 0.55
CA PRO A 209 -13.50 2.49 0.08
C PRO A 209 -13.24 2.11 -1.37
N TYR A 210 -13.71 0.94 -1.81
CA TYR A 210 -13.55 0.46 -3.18
C TYR A 210 -14.24 1.41 -4.18
N LEU A 211 -15.51 1.75 -3.95
CA LEU A 211 -16.27 2.69 -4.78
C LEU A 211 -15.63 4.09 -4.82
N LEU A 212 -15.19 4.60 -3.67
CA LEU A 212 -14.52 5.91 -3.59
C LEU A 212 -13.21 5.93 -4.38
N HIS A 213 -12.39 4.88 -4.27
CA HIS A 213 -11.14 4.77 -5.01
C HIS A 213 -11.38 4.82 -6.52
N TYR A 214 -12.30 3.99 -7.05
CA TYR A 214 -12.55 3.97 -8.49
C TYR A 214 -13.24 5.24 -9.00
N ALA A 215 -14.07 5.90 -8.17
CA ALA A 215 -14.58 7.22 -8.53
C ALA A 215 -13.45 8.23 -8.74
N GLU A 216 -12.44 8.25 -7.85
CA GLU A 216 -11.28 9.12 -8.01
C GLU A 216 -10.46 8.77 -9.27
N VAL A 217 -10.27 7.48 -9.55
CA VAL A 217 -9.55 7.01 -10.75
C VAL A 217 -10.28 7.44 -12.03
N LEU A 218 -11.60 7.22 -12.11
CA LEU A 218 -12.42 7.60 -13.27
C LEU A 218 -12.45 9.12 -13.48
N GLN A 219 -12.44 9.92 -12.41
CA GLN A 219 -12.38 11.37 -12.51
C GLN A 219 -11.03 11.88 -13.05
N ARG A 220 -9.94 11.15 -12.80
CA ARG A 220 -8.58 11.52 -13.26
C ARG A 220 -8.27 10.99 -14.66
N SER A 221 -8.99 9.97 -15.12
CA SER A 221 -8.69 9.26 -16.37
C SER A 221 -9.94 9.10 -17.24
N ALA A 222 -10.13 10.05 -18.16
CA ALA A 222 -11.30 10.08 -19.05
C ALA A 222 -11.46 8.88 -20.01
N HIS A 223 -10.46 7.98 -20.07
CA HIS A 223 -10.43 6.80 -20.93
C HIS A 223 -10.58 5.48 -20.16
N LEU A 224 -10.54 5.53 -18.82
CA LEU A 224 -10.82 4.36 -17.99
C LEU A 224 -12.33 4.23 -17.80
N HIS A 225 -12.79 2.99 -17.84
CA HIS A 225 -14.16 2.62 -17.54
C HIS A 225 -14.11 1.53 -16.47
N TRP A 226 -14.90 1.70 -15.42
CA TRP A 226 -15.04 0.71 -14.35
C TRP A 226 -16.54 0.39 -14.23
N PRO A 227 -17.05 -0.56 -15.03
CA PRO A 227 -18.48 -0.86 -15.07
C PRO A 227 -18.97 -1.32 -13.70
N LEU A 228 -20.24 -1.05 -13.41
CA LEU A 228 -20.87 -1.49 -12.17
C LEU A 228 -20.75 -3.01 -12.01
N GLU A 229 -20.84 -3.77 -13.10
CA GLU A 229 -20.73 -5.23 -13.10
C GLU A 229 -19.42 -5.71 -12.45
N TYR A 230 -18.29 -5.03 -12.69
CA TYR A 230 -17.01 -5.41 -12.07
C TYR A 230 -17.02 -5.26 -10.55
N VAL A 231 -17.69 -4.22 -10.04
CA VAL A 231 -17.88 -4.04 -8.60
C VAL A 231 -18.71 -5.20 -8.03
N LEU A 232 -19.77 -5.59 -8.72
CA LEU A 232 -20.68 -6.64 -8.27
C LEU A 232 -20.05 -8.03 -8.36
N ASP A 233 -19.27 -8.31 -9.40
CA ASP A 233 -18.50 -9.54 -9.53
C ASP A 233 -17.52 -9.68 -8.35
N THR A 234 -16.79 -8.60 -8.04
CA THR A 234 -15.87 -8.59 -6.90
C THR A 234 -16.63 -8.80 -5.57
N CYS A 235 -17.78 -8.14 -5.38
CA CYS A 235 -18.62 -8.38 -4.20
C CYS A 235 -19.09 -9.84 -4.11
N SER A 236 -19.48 -10.43 -5.24
CA SER A 236 -19.92 -11.82 -5.33
C SER A 236 -18.80 -12.78 -4.93
N ASP A 237 -17.58 -12.57 -5.42
CA ASP A 237 -16.42 -13.40 -5.08
C ASP A 237 -16.09 -13.33 -3.58
N LEU A 238 -16.08 -12.12 -3.00
CA LEU A 238 -15.88 -11.94 -1.56
C LEU A 238 -16.96 -12.65 -0.75
N LEU A 239 -18.23 -12.51 -1.14
CA LEU A 239 -19.34 -13.16 -0.46
C LEU A 239 -19.27 -14.69 -0.58
N GLY A 240 -18.82 -15.22 -1.71
CA GLY A 240 -18.57 -16.65 -1.90
C GLY A 240 -17.52 -17.19 -0.93
N ALA A 241 -16.51 -16.39 -0.58
CA ALA A 241 -15.49 -16.78 0.38
C ALA A 241 -15.93 -16.62 1.85
N LEU A 242 -16.79 -15.63 2.15
CA LEU A 242 -17.08 -15.20 3.52
C LEU A 242 -18.44 -15.63 4.07
N ALA A 243 -19.43 -15.94 3.22
CA ALA A 243 -20.81 -16.09 3.64
C ALA A 243 -21.43 -17.42 3.19
N GLU A 244 -22.42 -17.88 3.94
CA GLU A 244 -23.30 -18.97 3.51
C GLU A 244 -24.18 -18.53 2.33
N PRO A 245 -24.57 -19.44 1.41
CA PRO A 245 -25.24 -19.08 0.15
C PRO A 245 -26.50 -18.20 0.31
N ASP A 246 -27.35 -18.51 1.29
CA ASP A 246 -28.59 -17.75 1.53
C ASP A 246 -28.30 -16.31 2.01
N SER A 247 -27.29 -16.15 2.87
CA SER A 247 -26.84 -14.84 3.37
C SER A 247 -26.11 -14.04 2.28
N ALA A 248 -25.34 -14.73 1.43
CA ALA A 248 -24.61 -14.13 0.32
C ALA A 248 -25.56 -13.44 -0.66
N SER A 249 -26.65 -14.09 -1.07
CA SER A 249 -27.61 -13.51 -2.01
C SER A 249 -28.23 -12.20 -1.47
N ALA A 250 -28.67 -12.19 -0.21
CA ALA A 250 -29.29 -11.01 0.39
C ALA A 250 -28.30 -9.85 0.61
N LEU A 251 -27.02 -10.16 0.84
CA LEU A 251 -25.97 -9.15 0.95
C LEU A 251 -25.57 -8.60 -0.43
N LEU A 252 -25.55 -9.45 -1.46
CA LEU A 252 -25.26 -9.03 -2.83
C LEU A 252 -26.31 -8.05 -3.36
N ASP A 253 -27.60 -8.30 -3.11
CA ASP A 253 -28.68 -7.36 -3.45
C ASP A 253 -28.47 -5.98 -2.80
N GLN A 254 -27.95 -5.96 -1.57
CA GLN A 254 -27.64 -4.72 -0.86
C GLN A 254 -26.39 -4.02 -1.42
N CYS A 255 -25.36 -4.78 -1.80
CA CYS A 255 -24.19 -4.25 -2.52
C CYS A 255 -24.62 -3.59 -3.82
N GLU A 256 -25.48 -4.26 -4.60
CA GLU A 256 -26.02 -3.72 -5.85
C GLU A 256 -26.77 -2.40 -5.63
N ALA A 257 -27.71 -2.37 -4.68
CA ALA A 257 -28.46 -1.16 -4.38
C ALA A 257 -27.54 0.02 -4.00
N ARG A 258 -26.52 -0.22 -3.16
CA ARG A 258 -25.57 0.81 -2.74
C ARG A 258 -24.68 1.28 -3.89
N ALA A 259 -24.11 0.36 -4.65
CA ALA A 259 -23.25 0.69 -5.78
C ALA A 259 -24.01 1.45 -6.87
N ARG A 260 -25.26 1.06 -7.18
CA ARG A 260 -26.13 1.81 -8.11
C ARG A 260 -26.39 3.24 -7.65
N ASN A 261 -26.74 3.42 -6.37
CA ASN A 261 -26.94 4.76 -5.81
C ASN A 261 -25.66 5.60 -5.90
N PHE A 262 -24.52 5.01 -5.54
CA PHE A 262 -23.23 5.68 -5.60
C PHE A 262 -22.87 6.13 -7.03
N TYR A 263 -23.03 5.25 -8.03
CA TYR A 263 -22.80 5.57 -9.44
C TYR A 263 -23.71 6.70 -9.92
N ALA A 264 -25.00 6.67 -9.53
CA ALA A 264 -25.95 7.73 -9.89
C ALA A 264 -25.59 9.08 -9.25
N GLU A 265 -25.22 9.09 -7.96
CA GLU A 265 -24.81 10.29 -7.22
C GLU A 265 -23.55 10.93 -7.80
N HIS A 266 -22.57 10.11 -8.20
CA HIS A 266 -21.29 10.57 -8.72
C HIS A 266 -21.25 10.70 -10.25
N GLN A 267 -22.38 10.47 -10.93
CA GLN A 267 -22.51 10.52 -12.39
C GLN A 267 -21.49 9.65 -13.11
N LEU A 268 -21.14 8.50 -12.51
CA LEU A 268 -20.24 7.52 -13.11
C LEU A 268 -21.02 6.77 -14.19
N MET A 269 -20.44 6.62 -15.39
CA MET A 269 -21.10 5.89 -16.47
C MET A 269 -21.33 4.44 -16.04
N THR A 270 -22.59 4.00 -16.12
CA THR A 270 -22.99 2.59 -16.03
C THR A 270 -22.58 1.84 -17.28
#